data_AF-A0A7J4QVC7-F1
#
_entry.id   AF-A0A7J4QVC7-F1
#
_cell.length_a   1.000
_cell.length_b   1.000
_cell.length_c   1.000
_cell.angle_alpha   90.00
_cell.angle_beta   90.00
_cell.angle_gamma   90.00
#
_symmetry.space_group_name_H-M   'P 1'
#
loop_
_entity.id
_entity.type
_entity.pdbx_description
1 polymer ?
#
loop_
_entity_poly.entity_id
_entity_poly.type
_entity_poly.pdbx_seq_one_letter_code
_entity_poly.pdbx_strand_id
1 'polypeptide(L)'
;MSTSQIQGWLLLTNDDGIEAVGMKLLVEALNDRGHKVVVFAPSNNQSATGMRINLMTPLNWRFRNDLKSQWNVNDENLHLIELDGTPCDTMIVALDKGLQHILPEVIPRLVISGVNLGPNMSQDSYHSGTMGAAREAGLYGMPAIASSLTSFDDEGMQKAVDATVQLIERAIEILPMVPENLRRPSVDISKPHVSRWPIIEDKPAWSDNPIEALRTAFRNGELMLNINTPPTWNGEFQTTRLGMRWYRDAISFAENSDNENTATFTIGAASIDHTPVESSDCDAVMMDKSSISCLPTWPQTHPLAIDDRLLTWCLQSGEENYPIWLKI
;
A
#
# COMPACT_ATOMS: atom_id res chain seq x y z
N MET A 1 7.62 32.17 8.39
CA MET A 1 7.48 30.99 9.28
C MET A 1 8.79 30.24 9.22
N SER A 2 9.44 29.97 10.36
CA SER A 2 10.72 29.26 10.34
C SER A 2 10.49 27.83 9.84
N THR A 3 11.41 27.33 9.02
CA THR A 3 11.46 25.97 8.45
C THR A 3 11.63 24.86 9.50
N SER A 4 11.55 25.17 10.80
CA SER A 4 11.79 24.26 11.92
C SER A 4 10.52 23.62 12.51
N GLN A 5 9.36 23.69 11.83
CA GLN A 5 8.08 23.20 12.38
C GLN A 5 7.17 22.41 11.41
N ILE A 6 7.56 22.22 10.15
CA ILE A 6 6.75 21.41 9.22
C ILE A 6 7.15 19.95 9.40
N GLN A 7 6.37 19.20 10.18
CA GLN A 7 6.42 17.75 10.23
C GLN A 7 5.30 17.22 9.33
N GLY A 8 5.67 16.48 8.28
CA GLY A 8 4.67 15.89 7.37
C GLY A 8 3.93 14.73 8.04
N TRP A 9 2.67 14.55 7.64
CA TRP A 9 1.75 13.57 8.20
C TRP A 9 1.80 12.24 7.44
N LEU A 10 1.56 11.15 8.15
CA LEU A 10 1.30 9.84 7.56
C LEU A 10 -0.21 9.71 7.31
N LEU A 11 -0.60 9.46 6.05
CA LEU A 11 -1.99 9.21 5.69
C LEU A 11 -2.25 7.71 5.67
N LEU A 12 -3.13 7.25 6.55
CA LEU A 12 -3.48 5.85 6.70
C LEU A 12 -4.87 5.55 6.14
N THR A 13 -5.00 4.40 5.49
CA THR A 13 -6.27 3.79 5.03
C THR A 13 -6.15 2.27 5.11
N ASN A 14 -7.21 1.55 4.78
CA ASN A 14 -7.23 0.11 4.59
C ASN A 14 -8.47 -0.30 3.79
N ASP A 15 -8.66 -1.61 3.59
CA ASP A 15 -9.91 -2.20 3.09
C ASP A 15 -10.72 -2.94 4.16
N ASP A 16 -10.18 -3.18 5.36
CA ASP A 16 -10.95 -3.79 6.46
C ASP A 16 -11.89 -2.81 7.20
N GLY A 17 -11.71 -1.49 6.99
CA GLY A 17 -12.47 -0.42 7.64
C GLY A 17 -11.75 0.21 8.83
N ILE A 18 -12.20 1.40 9.24
CA ILE A 18 -11.50 2.23 10.25
C ILE A 18 -11.38 1.56 11.64
N GLU A 19 -12.31 0.66 11.98
CA GLU A 19 -12.32 -0.06 13.26
C GLU A 19 -11.49 -1.35 13.25
N ALA A 20 -10.85 -1.69 12.13
CA ALA A 20 -10.06 -2.91 12.01
C ALA A 20 -8.91 -2.96 13.02
N VAL A 21 -8.63 -4.16 13.54
CA VAL A 21 -7.56 -4.39 14.52
C VAL A 21 -6.19 -3.95 13.99
N GLY A 22 -5.89 -4.22 12.71
CA GLY A 22 -4.63 -3.79 12.08
C GLY A 22 -4.50 -2.27 11.97
N MET A 23 -5.61 -1.55 11.72
CA MET A 23 -5.63 -0.08 11.70
C MET A 23 -5.37 0.48 13.10
N LYS A 24 -6.10 -0.02 14.10
CA LYS A 24 -5.92 0.38 15.50
C LYS A 24 -4.46 0.22 15.94
N LEU A 25 -3.90 -0.98 15.79
CA LEU A 25 -2.55 -1.28 16.25
C LEU A 25 -1.47 -0.48 15.51
N LEU A 26 -1.65 -0.26 14.20
CA LEU A 26 -0.72 0.58 13.43
C LEU A 26 -0.77 2.04 13.89
N VAL A 27 -1.96 2.58 14.15
CA VAL A 27 -2.13 3.95 14.65
C VAL A 27 -1.50 4.10 16.03
N GLU A 28 -1.77 3.17 16.96
CA GLU A 28 -1.17 3.17 18.30
C GLU A 28 0.36 3.12 18.20
N ALA A 29 0.92 2.20 17.41
CA ALA A 29 2.37 2.04 17.27
C ALA A 29 3.06 3.28 16.66
N LEU A 30 2.45 3.92 15.66
CA LEU A 30 3.00 5.14 15.05
C LEU A 30 2.88 6.35 15.99
N ASN A 31 1.77 6.45 16.72
CA ASN A 31 1.54 7.55 17.65
C ASN A 31 2.48 7.48 18.86
N ASP A 32 2.70 6.28 19.42
CA ASP A 32 3.66 6.03 20.50
C ASP A 32 5.09 6.46 20.13
N ARG A 33 5.44 6.39 18.84
CA ARG A 33 6.73 6.84 18.29
C ARG A 33 6.75 8.33 17.93
N GLY A 34 5.67 9.06 18.18
CA GLY A 34 5.57 10.50 17.95
C GLY A 34 5.31 10.91 16.50
N HIS A 35 4.88 9.99 15.63
CA HIS A 35 4.46 10.33 14.28
C HIS A 35 3.11 11.05 14.28
N LYS A 36 2.96 11.99 13.35
CA LYS A 36 1.68 12.63 13.05
C LYS A 36 0.89 11.76 12.08
N VAL A 37 -0.31 11.36 12.46
CA VAL A 37 -1.13 10.39 11.73
C VAL A 37 -2.49 10.98 11.41
N VAL A 38 -2.90 10.87 10.15
CA VAL A 38 -4.28 11.09 9.72
C VAL A 38 -4.80 9.81 9.11
N VAL A 39 -5.88 9.27 9.66
CA VAL A 39 -6.60 8.14 9.09
C VAL A 39 -7.75 8.67 8.24
N PHE A 40 -7.86 8.18 7.02
CA PHE A 40 -8.99 8.41 6.13
C PHE A 40 -9.39 7.06 5.52
N ALA A 41 -10.29 6.35 6.21
CA ALA A 41 -10.57 4.93 5.94
C ALA A 41 -12.06 4.65 5.73
N PRO A 42 -12.41 3.52 5.09
CA PRO A 42 -13.80 3.11 4.91
C PRO A 42 -14.55 2.91 6.24
N SER A 43 -15.86 3.12 6.23
CA SER A 43 -16.76 2.87 7.36
C SER A 43 -16.90 1.38 7.70
N ASN A 44 -16.80 0.52 6.70
CA ASN A 44 -17.01 -0.92 6.81
C ASN A 44 -15.95 -1.68 6.02
N ASN A 45 -15.88 -3.00 6.22
CA ASN A 45 -15.03 -3.88 5.42
C ASN A 45 -15.43 -3.82 3.92
N GLN A 46 -14.40 -3.72 3.07
CA GLN A 46 -14.42 -3.61 1.62
C GLN A 46 -13.37 -4.55 0.99
N SER A 47 -13.12 -5.73 1.59
CA SER A 47 -12.19 -6.72 1.04
C SER A 47 -12.60 -7.14 -0.38
N ALA A 48 -11.60 -7.55 -1.19
CA ALA A 48 -11.77 -7.98 -2.59
C ALA A 48 -12.39 -6.93 -3.54
N THR A 49 -12.28 -5.63 -3.23
CA THR A 49 -12.80 -4.55 -4.08
C THR A 49 -11.85 -4.12 -5.20
N GLY A 50 -10.58 -4.56 -5.18
CA GLY A 50 -9.56 -4.12 -6.13
C GLY A 50 -9.45 -2.59 -6.16
N MET A 51 -9.63 -2.00 -7.35
CA MET A 51 -9.66 -0.54 -7.53
C MET A 51 -11.07 0.01 -7.83
N ARG A 52 -12.11 -0.56 -7.21
CA ARG A 52 -13.48 -0.07 -7.37
C ARG A 52 -13.59 1.38 -6.87
N ILE A 53 -14.28 2.22 -7.64
CA ILE A 53 -14.63 3.60 -7.26
C ILE A 53 -16.14 3.81 -7.39
N ASN A 54 -16.71 4.65 -6.54
CA ASN A 54 -18.12 5.01 -6.59
C ASN A 54 -18.31 6.31 -7.40
N LEU A 55 -18.88 6.20 -8.60
CA LEU A 55 -19.16 7.36 -9.45
C LEU A 55 -20.56 7.89 -9.21
N MET A 56 -20.69 9.22 -9.16
CA MET A 56 -21.97 9.93 -9.06
C MET A 56 -22.81 9.61 -7.80
N THR A 57 -22.21 8.98 -6.79
CA THR A 57 -22.84 8.68 -5.50
C THR A 57 -22.26 9.61 -4.43
N PRO A 58 -23.08 10.36 -3.67
CA PRO A 58 -22.60 11.14 -2.53
C PRO A 58 -21.99 10.23 -1.46
N LEU A 59 -20.77 10.54 -1.03
CA LEU A 59 -20.07 9.82 0.04
C LEU A 59 -20.05 10.68 1.30
N ASN A 60 -20.59 10.16 2.40
CA ASN A 60 -20.58 10.85 3.69
C ASN A 60 -19.26 10.60 4.41
N TRP A 61 -18.74 11.62 5.09
CA TRP A 61 -17.58 11.48 5.98
C TRP A 61 -17.92 11.98 7.38
N ARG A 62 -17.21 11.47 8.39
CA ARG A 62 -17.29 11.97 9.76
C ARG A 62 -15.98 11.75 10.52
N PHE A 63 -15.75 12.59 11.54
CA PHE A 63 -14.69 12.31 12.51
C PHE A 63 -15.07 11.16 13.44
N ARG A 64 -14.10 10.30 13.76
CA ARG A 64 -14.21 9.19 14.72
C ARG A 64 -13.50 9.48 16.03
N ASN A 65 -13.84 10.60 16.67
CA ASN A 65 -13.28 10.98 17.98
C ASN A 65 -13.65 9.98 19.09
N ASP A 66 -14.72 9.22 18.90
CA ASP A 66 -15.11 8.11 19.78
C ASP A 66 -14.04 7.01 19.84
N LEU A 67 -13.35 6.72 18.73
CA LEU A 67 -12.29 5.72 18.67
C LEU A 67 -11.03 6.17 19.41
N LYS A 68 -10.70 7.47 19.39
CA LYS A 68 -9.55 8.01 20.12
C LYS A 68 -9.60 7.72 21.62
N SER A 69 -10.80 7.71 22.20
CA SER A 69 -10.99 7.39 23.62
C SER A 69 -10.81 5.89 23.94
N GLN A 70 -10.86 5.03 22.94
CA GLN A 70 -10.74 3.57 23.06
C GLN A 70 -9.34 3.07 22.69
N TRP A 71 -8.55 3.90 22.02
CA TRP A 71 -7.20 3.59 21.56
C TRP A 71 -6.18 4.24 22.48
N ASN A 72 -5.03 3.59 22.66
CA ASN A 72 -3.93 4.12 23.45
C ASN A 72 -3.12 5.15 22.63
N VAL A 73 -3.66 6.36 22.50
CA VAL A 73 -3.11 7.40 21.60
C VAL A 73 -3.08 8.79 22.24
N ASN A 74 -2.12 9.61 21.80
CA ASN A 74 -2.06 11.05 22.00
C ASN A 74 -2.89 11.77 20.93
N ASP A 75 -3.86 12.56 21.37
CA ASP A 75 -4.84 13.27 20.54
C ASP A 75 -4.20 14.36 19.64
N GLU A 76 -3.11 15.01 20.07
CA GLU A 76 -2.53 16.16 19.36
C GLU A 76 -1.95 15.81 17.98
N ASN A 77 -1.55 14.56 17.77
CA ASN A 77 -0.90 14.07 16.56
C ASN A 77 -1.77 13.08 15.78
N LEU A 78 -3.09 13.10 16.01
CA LEU A 78 -4.00 12.12 15.43
C LEU A 78 -5.30 12.73 14.91
N HIS A 79 -5.66 12.42 13.67
CA HIS A 79 -7.01 12.64 13.14
C HIS A 79 -7.57 11.34 12.60
N LEU A 80 -8.83 11.02 12.95
CA LEU A 80 -9.53 9.82 12.49
C LEU A 80 -10.77 10.24 11.69
N ILE A 81 -10.76 9.98 10.38
CA ILE A 81 -11.83 10.31 9.45
C ILE A 81 -12.33 9.02 8.81
N GLU A 82 -13.62 8.79 8.95
CA GLU A 82 -14.35 7.71 8.30
C GLU A 82 -15.03 8.24 7.04
N LEU A 83 -15.02 7.44 5.96
CA LEU A 83 -15.76 7.69 4.73
C LEU A 83 -16.67 6.51 4.41
N ASP A 84 -17.90 6.79 3.99
CA ASP A 84 -18.82 5.80 3.45
C ASP A 84 -18.49 5.47 1.97
N GLY A 85 -17.30 4.93 1.73
CA GLY A 85 -16.76 4.66 0.40
C GLY A 85 -15.81 3.47 0.36
N THR A 86 -15.23 3.21 -0.81
CA THR A 86 -14.18 2.20 -1.01
C THR A 86 -12.80 2.71 -0.56
N PRO A 87 -11.80 1.82 -0.46
CA PRO A 87 -10.41 2.23 -0.20
C PRO A 87 -9.83 3.17 -1.27
N CYS A 88 -10.24 3.04 -2.54
CA CYS A 88 -9.84 4.00 -3.58
C CYS A 88 -10.59 5.32 -3.42
N ASP A 89 -11.88 5.31 -3.08
CA ASP A 89 -12.64 6.54 -2.83
C ASP A 89 -12.02 7.34 -1.66
N THR A 90 -11.54 6.68 -0.60
CA THR A 90 -10.89 7.38 0.51
C THR A 90 -9.64 8.11 0.05
N MET A 91 -8.81 7.49 -0.80
CA MET A 91 -7.62 8.12 -1.35
C MET A 91 -7.94 9.25 -2.31
N ILE A 92 -8.91 9.05 -3.21
CA ILE A 92 -9.39 10.10 -4.11
C ILE A 92 -9.89 11.30 -3.32
N VAL A 93 -10.78 11.09 -2.36
CA VAL A 93 -11.35 12.18 -1.54
C VAL A 93 -10.25 12.83 -0.72
N ALA A 94 -9.41 12.06 -0.03
CA ALA A 94 -8.35 12.61 0.82
C ALA A 94 -7.36 13.46 0.03
N LEU A 95 -6.86 12.95 -1.10
CA LEU A 95 -5.77 13.57 -1.88
C LEU A 95 -6.27 14.63 -2.86
N ASP A 96 -7.50 14.51 -3.38
CA ASP A 96 -8.12 15.53 -4.23
C ASP A 96 -8.90 16.57 -3.44
N LYS A 97 -8.18 17.28 -2.56
CA LYS A 97 -8.63 18.42 -1.75
C LYS A 97 -9.52 18.11 -0.54
N GLY A 98 -9.97 16.88 -0.30
CA GLY A 98 -10.77 16.55 0.88
C GLY A 98 -10.00 16.79 2.18
N LEU A 99 -8.77 16.28 2.31
CA LEU A 99 -7.94 16.59 3.49
C LEU A 99 -7.67 18.09 3.61
N GLN A 100 -7.31 18.76 2.51
CA GLN A 100 -7.08 20.20 2.51
C GLN A 100 -8.30 20.99 2.99
N HIS A 101 -9.51 20.52 2.66
CA HIS A 101 -10.76 21.15 3.06
C HIS A 101 -11.10 20.89 4.54
N ILE A 102 -10.88 19.66 5.02
CA ILE A 102 -11.26 19.23 6.36
C ILE A 102 -10.21 19.64 7.41
N LEU A 103 -8.92 19.51 7.08
CA LEU A 103 -7.75 19.75 7.93
C LEU A 103 -6.64 20.47 7.12
N PRO A 104 -6.74 21.79 6.88
CA PRO A 104 -5.82 22.53 6.03
C PRO A 104 -4.34 22.49 6.45
N GLU A 105 -4.07 22.20 7.72
CA GLU A 105 -2.74 22.06 8.32
C GLU A 105 -2.11 20.67 8.11
N VAL A 106 -2.90 19.69 7.68
CA VAL A 106 -2.46 18.31 7.45
C VAL A 106 -1.90 18.18 6.04
N ILE A 107 -0.59 17.97 5.97
CA ILE A 107 0.12 17.73 4.72
C ILE A 107 0.63 16.29 4.73
N PRO A 108 0.00 15.35 3.98
CA PRO A 108 0.46 13.98 3.93
C PRO A 108 1.79 13.91 3.17
N ARG A 109 2.74 13.11 3.65
CA ARG A 109 4.03 12.87 2.98
C ARG A 109 4.23 11.42 2.53
N LEU A 110 3.46 10.49 3.09
CA LEU A 110 3.47 9.06 2.78
C LEU A 110 2.08 8.49 3.04
N VAL A 111 1.61 7.63 2.13
CA VAL A 111 0.37 6.87 2.30
C VAL A 111 0.68 5.45 2.77
N ILE A 112 -0.09 4.96 3.73
CA ILE A 112 -0.05 3.58 4.19
C ILE A 112 -1.44 2.98 4.09
N SER A 113 -1.56 1.88 3.35
CA SER A 113 -2.77 1.09 3.23
C SER A 113 -2.58 -0.23 3.97
N GLY A 114 -3.29 -0.44 5.09
CA GLY A 114 -3.16 -1.62 5.94
C GLY A 114 -3.15 -1.29 7.45
N VAL A 115 -2.74 -2.22 8.32
CA VAL A 115 -2.30 -3.60 8.00
C VAL A 115 -3.52 -4.48 7.72
N ASN A 116 -3.59 -5.05 6.52
CA ASN A 116 -4.67 -5.92 6.09
C ASN A 116 -4.62 -7.30 6.79
N LEU A 117 -5.79 -7.86 7.09
CA LEU A 117 -5.93 -9.26 7.46
C LEU A 117 -6.09 -10.11 6.19
N GLY A 118 -5.06 -10.92 5.91
CA GLY A 118 -4.99 -11.77 4.73
C GLY A 118 -3.86 -11.35 3.77
N PRO A 119 -3.24 -12.30 3.06
CA PRO A 119 -2.11 -12.03 2.17
C PRO A 119 -2.54 -11.22 0.94
N ASN A 120 -1.65 -10.35 0.48
CA ASN A 120 -1.74 -9.63 -0.79
C ASN A 120 -0.46 -9.88 -1.60
N MET A 121 -0.27 -11.13 -2.03
CA MET A 121 0.92 -11.60 -2.76
C MET A 121 0.54 -12.19 -4.11
N SER A 122 1.50 -12.32 -5.03
CA SER A 122 1.22 -12.96 -6.34
C SER A 122 0.01 -12.28 -7.03
N GLN A 123 -0.92 -13.06 -7.57
CA GLN A 123 -2.15 -12.62 -8.24
C GLN A 123 -3.19 -11.98 -7.31
N ASP A 124 -3.07 -12.09 -5.99
CA ASP A 124 -3.98 -11.42 -5.03
C ASP A 124 -3.91 -9.89 -5.20
N SER A 125 -2.78 -9.41 -5.72
CA SER A 125 -2.53 -8.00 -6.01
C SER A 125 -3.53 -7.35 -6.95
N TYR A 126 -4.25 -8.11 -7.78
CA TYR A 126 -5.28 -7.56 -8.67
C TYR A 126 -6.60 -7.26 -7.96
N HIS A 127 -6.92 -8.02 -6.91
CA HIS A 127 -8.22 -7.96 -6.22
C HIS A 127 -8.13 -7.27 -4.87
N SER A 128 -6.92 -7.01 -4.38
CA SER A 128 -6.66 -6.35 -3.11
C SER A 128 -7.14 -4.89 -3.10
N GLY A 129 -8.06 -4.56 -2.18
CA GLY A 129 -8.43 -3.17 -1.89
C GLY A 129 -7.29 -2.42 -1.20
N THR A 130 -6.55 -3.10 -0.33
CA THR A 130 -5.34 -2.57 0.31
C THR A 130 -4.30 -2.12 -0.72
N MET A 131 -3.95 -2.95 -1.70
CA MET A 131 -3.02 -2.56 -2.77
C MET A 131 -3.65 -1.55 -3.74
N GLY A 132 -4.96 -1.64 -3.97
CA GLY A 132 -5.72 -0.68 -4.76
C GLY A 132 -5.60 0.74 -4.23
N ALA A 133 -5.78 0.95 -2.93
CA ALA A 133 -5.65 2.26 -2.29
C ALA A 133 -4.21 2.80 -2.35
N ALA A 134 -3.19 1.94 -2.10
CA ALA A 134 -1.79 2.36 -2.22
C ALA A 134 -1.44 2.77 -3.67
N ARG A 135 -1.95 2.03 -4.67
CA ARG A 135 -1.81 2.37 -6.08
C ARG A 135 -2.54 3.67 -6.43
N GLU A 136 -3.76 3.85 -5.91
CA GLU A 136 -4.55 5.08 -6.09
C GLU A 136 -3.79 6.30 -5.55
N ALA A 137 -3.14 6.19 -4.39
CA ALA A 137 -2.28 7.26 -3.89
C ALA A 137 -1.15 7.63 -4.87
N GLY A 138 -0.52 6.63 -5.50
CA GLY A 138 0.44 6.84 -6.58
C GLY A 138 -0.18 7.52 -7.82
N LEU A 139 -1.45 7.25 -8.12
CA LEU A 139 -2.22 7.99 -9.14
C LEU A 139 -2.45 9.47 -8.78
N TYR A 140 -2.25 9.87 -7.54
CA TYR A 140 -2.22 11.27 -7.10
C TYR A 140 -0.80 11.78 -6.80
N GLY A 141 0.22 11.03 -7.22
CA GLY A 141 1.63 11.42 -7.10
C GLY A 141 2.18 11.32 -5.68
N MET A 142 1.63 10.43 -4.86
CA MET A 142 2.09 10.18 -3.49
C MET A 142 2.88 8.87 -3.39
N PRO A 143 3.98 8.83 -2.63
CA PRO A 143 4.61 7.57 -2.24
C PRO A 143 3.64 6.77 -1.36
N ALA A 144 3.63 5.44 -1.53
CA ALA A 144 2.69 4.57 -0.82
C ALA A 144 3.27 3.21 -0.44
N ILE A 145 2.79 2.68 0.69
CA ILE A 145 3.06 1.33 1.19
C ILE A 145 1.72 0.61 1.37
N ALA A 146 1.56 -0.57 0.76
CA ALA A 146 0.52 -1.54 1.09
C ALA A 146 1.08 -2.55 2.10
N SER A 147 0.37 -2.84 3.18
CA SER A 147 0.81 -3.75 4.24
C SER A 147 -0.23 -4.79 4.60
N SER A 148 0.22 -6.04 4.77
CA SER A 148 -0.65 -7.19 5.01
C SER A 148 -0.03 -8.20 5.98
N LEU A 149 -0.86 -8.76 6.86
CA LEU A 149 -0.59 -9.99 7.60
C LEU A 149 -0.98 -11.19 6.73
N THR A 150 -0.10 -12.17 6.55
CA THR A 150 -0.39 -13.34 5.71
C THR A 150 -1.19 -14.43 6.45
N SER A 151 -2.15 -14.00 7.26
CA SER A 151 -3.08 -14.81 8.03
C SER A 151 -4.46 -14.17 7.98
N PHE A 152 -5.51 -14.99 7.99
CA PHE A 152 -6.88 -14.53 8.16
C PHE A 152 -7.31 -14.52 9.64
N ASP A 153 -6.42 -14.92 10.53
CA ASP A 153 -6.56 -14.75 11.97
C ASP A 153 -5.71 -13.55 12.40
N ASP A 154 -6.10 -12.88 13.48
CA ASP A 154 -5.38 -11.72 14.02
C ASP A 154 -4.11 -12.12 14.80
N GLU A 155 -3.86 -13.42 15.00
CA GLU A 155 -2.62 -13.92 15.58
C GLU A 155 -1.42 -13.48 14.72
N GLY A 156 -0.48 -12.78 15.35
CA GLY A 156 0.69 -12.23 14.67
C GLY A 156 0.48 -10.84 14.06
N MET A 157 -0.70 -10.23 14.17
CA MET A 157 -0.95 -8.86 13.67
C MET A 157 0.05 -7.85 14.23
N GLN A 158 0.41 -7.94 15.52
CA GLN A 158 1.42 -7.05 16.12
C GLN A 158 2.77 -7.13 15.40
N LYS A 159 3.21 -8.33 14.99
CA LYS A 159 4.46 -8.50 14.23
C LYS A 159 4.38 -7.84 12.86
N ALA A 160 3.23 -7.96 12.17
CA ALA A 160 3.01 -7.29 10.90
C ALA A 160 3.01 -5.76 11.06
N VAL A 161 2.43 -5.24 12.14
CA VAL A 161 2.51 -3.82 12.51
C VAL A 161 3.96 -3.41 12.76
N ASP A 162 4.71 -4.15 13.57
CA ASP A 162 6.11 -3.83 13.88
C ASP A 162 6.98 -3.80 12.60
N ALA A 163 6.83 -4.79 11.72
CA ALA A 163 7.51 -4.82 10.42
C ALA A 163 7.12 -3.63 9.53
N THR A 164 5.84 -3.27 9.53
CA THR A 164 5.32 -2.12 8.77
C THR A 164 5.90 -0.82 9.27
N VAL A 165 5.93 -0.60 10.59
CA VAL A 165 6.48 0.63 11.16
C VAL A 165 7.98 0.75 10.87
N GLN A 166 8.75 -0.35 10.96
CA GLN A 166 10.17 -0.33 10.57
C GLN A 166 10.37 0.06 9.10
N LEU A 167 9.51 -0.43 8.19
CA LEU A 167 9.55 -0.03 6.78
C LEU A 167 9.14 1.44 6.58
N ILE A 168 8.12 1.92 7.30
CA ILE A 168 7.68 3.33 7.26
C ILE A 168 8.83 4.25 7.67
N GLU A 169 9.51 3.95 8.77
CA GLU A 169 10.61 4.78 9.29
C GLU A 169 11.76 4.89 8.30
N ARG A 170 12.13 3.79 7.64
CA ARG A 170 13.11 3.80 6.54
C ARG A 170 12.62 4.59 5.32
N ALA A 171 11.36 4.42 4.95
CA ALA A 171 10.80 5.11 3.79
C ALA A 171 10.78 6.63 3.99
N ILE A 172 10.40 7.13 5.17
CA ILE A 172 10.27 8.59 5.41
C ILE A 172 11.61 9.33 5.44
N GLU A 173 12.75 8.64 5.59
CA GLU A 173 14.08 9.26 5.57
C GLU A 173 14.46 9.81 4.19
N ILE A 174 13.96 9.19 3.12
CA ILE A 174 14.23 9.60 1.73
C ILE A 174 13.12 10.48 1.14
N LEU A 175 12.05 10.76 1.90
CA LEU A 175 10.92 11.55 1.44
C LEU A 175 11.09 13.02 1.85
N PRO A 176 10.57 13.98 1.05
CA PRO A 176 10.43 15.35 1.53
C PRO A 176 9.34 15.44 2.63
N MET A 177 9.35 16.53 3.42
CA MET A 177 8.28 16.81 4.39
C MET A 177 6.96 17.22 3.72
N VAL A 178 7.05 17.78 2.52
CA VAL A 178 5.92 18.19 1.68
C VAL A 178 6.04 17.43 0.35
N PRO A 179 4.99 16.74 -0.11
CA PRO A 179 5.07 15.96 -1.34
C PRO A 179 5.26 16.88 -2.56
N GLU A 180 6.18 16.51 -3.44
CA GLU A 180 6.51 17.29 -4.65
C GLU A 180 5.44 17.18 -5.74
N ASN A 181 4.74 16.04 -5.80
CA ASN A 181 3.90 15.67 -6.92
C ASN A 181 2.42 15.44 -6.53
N LEU A 182 1.97 15.95 -5.38
CA LEU A 182 0.59 15.77 -4.90
C LEU A 182 -0.43 16.37 -5.90
N ARG A 183 -1.37 15.52 -6.36
CA ARG A 183 -2.31 15.77 -7.47
C ARG A 183 -1.66 16.01 -8.83
N ARG A 184 -0.36 15.72 -8.93
CA ARG A 184 0.51 15.85 -10.11
C ARG A 184 0.30 17.17 -10.88
N PRO A 185 0.70 18.31 -10.30
CA PRO A 185 0.53 19.64 -10.91
C PRO A 185 1.30 19.81 -12.23
N SER A 186 2.33 19.00 -12.45
CA SER A 186 3.08 18.90 -13.72
C SER A 186 3.53 17.46 -13.94
N VAL A 187 3.34 16.93 -15.15
CA VAL A 187 3.81 15.60 -15.53
C VAL A 187 5.08 15.74 -16.36
N ASP A 188 6.22 15.40 -15.76
CA ASP A 188 7.52 15.44 -16.44
C ASP A 188 7.89 14.05 -16.99
N ILE A 189 7.43 13.76 -18.21
CA ILE A 189 7.79 12.53 -18.94
C ILE A 189 9.27 12.52 -19.38
N SER A 190 10.06 13.57 -19.06
CA SER A 190 11.50 13.61 -19.31
C SER A 190 12.32 13.06 -18.14
N LYS A 191 11.70 12.69 -17.01
CA LYS A 191 12.42 12.13 -15.87
C LYS A 191 13.21 10.86 -16.20
N PRO A 192 14.38 10.63 -15.57
CA PRO A 192 15.22 9.47 -15.89
C PRO A 192 14.57 8.11 -15.64
N HIS A 193 13.69 7.99 -14.65
CA HIS A 193 13.09 6.71 -14.23
C HIS A 193 11.90 6.27 -15.10
N VAL A 194 11.29 7.18 -15.87
CA VAL A 194 10.14 6.84 -16.72
C VAL A 194 10.60 6.20 -18.04
N SER A 195 9.82 5.24 -18.51
CA SER A 195 10.03 4.51 -19.75
C SER A 195 9.91 5.42 -20.96
N ARG A 196 10.76 5.18 -21.97
CA ARG A 196 10.73 5.85 -23.29
C ARG A 196 9.94 5.08 -24.34
N TRP A 197 9.13 4.11 -23.90
CA TRP A 197 8.38 3.22 -24.78
C TRP A 197 7.69 3.99 -25.94
N PRO A 198 7.79 3.50 -27.20
CA PRO A 198 8.42 2.25 -27.62
C PRO A 198 9.94 2.35 -27.86
N ILE A 199 10.57 3.49 -27.60
CA ILE A 199 12.01 3.70 -27.83
C ILE A 199 12.78 3.00 -26.71
N ILE A 200 13.59 2.00 -27.07
CA ILE A 200 14.50 1.32 -26.14
C ILE A 200 15.89 1.89 -26.36
N GLU A 201 16.33 2.74 -25.43
CA GLU A 201 17.66 3.35 -25.49
C GLU A 201 18.74 2.34 -25.06
N ASP A 202 19.88 2.32 -25.76
CA ASP A 202 21.04 1.51 -25.38
C ASP A 202 21.59 1.92 -24.01
N LYS A 203 21.65 3.24 -23.75
CA LYS A 203 22.04 3.82 -22.47
C LYS A 203 20.89 4.69 -21.93
N PRO A 204 20.00 4.15 -21.09
CA PRO A 204 18.91 4.94 -20.53
C PRO A 204 19.41 5.98 -19.53
N ALA A 205 18.67 7.08 -19.38
CA ALA A 205 19.05 8.20 -18.52
C ALA A 205 19.27 7.82 -17.04
N TRP A 206 18.59 6.80 -16.54
CA TRP A 206 18.76 6.31 -15.16
C TRP A 206 20.08 5.52 -14.95
N SER A 207 20.76 5.09 -16.01
CA SER A 207 21.92 4.19 -15.92
C SER A 207 23.10 4.74 -15.12
N ASP A 208 23.27 6.07 -15.08
CA ASP A 208 24.33 6.71 -14.30
C ASP A 208 24.03 6.74 -12.79
N ASN A 209 22.75 6.67 -12.39
CA ASN A 209 22.35 6.63 -10.97
C ASN A 209 20.99 5.91 -10.78
N PRO A 210 20.96 4.57 -10.81
CA PRO A 210 19.73 3.78 -10.71
C PRO A 210 19.05 3.91 -9.33
N ILE A 211 19.84 4.06 -8.27
CA ILE A 211 19.33 4.22 -6.90
C ILE A 211 18.49 5.48 -6.77
N GLU A 212 19.01 6.62 -7.24
CA GLU A 212 18.28 7.88 -7.18
C GLU A 212 17.07 7.88 -8.12
N ALA A 213 17.16 7.18 -9.26
CA ALA A 213 16.01 7.00 -10.16
C ALA A 213 14.86 6.26 -9.46
N LEU A 214 15.14 5.19 -8.71
CA LEU A 214 14.13 4.47 -7.90
C LEU A 214 13.56 5.31 -6.77
N ARG A 215 14.41 6.04 -6.03
CA ARG A 215 13.96 6.97 -4.98
C ARG A 215 13.07 8.08 -5.54
N THR A 216 13.38 8.56 -6.75
CA THR A 216 12.55 9.56 -7.44
C THR A 216 11.21 8.96 -7.82
N ALA A 217 11.19 7.76 -8.41
CA ALA A 217 9.95 7.07 -8.78
C ALA A 217 9.06 6.78 -7.56
N PHE A 218 9.65 6.43 -6.42
CA PHE A 218 8.90 6.28 -5.16
C PHE A 218 8.33 7.62 -4.69
N ARG A 219 9.16 8.67 -4.56
CA ARG A 219 8.72 10.02 -4.13
C ARG A 219 7.60 10.61 -4.98
N ASN A 220 7.59 10.30 -6.27
CA ASN A 220 6.64 10.85 -7.23
C ASN A 220 5.40 9.95 -7.44
N GLY A 221 5.34 8.80 -6.78
CA GLY A 221 4.20 7.88 -6.80
C GLY A 221 4.16 6.92 -7.98
N GLU A 222 5.19 6.84 -8.82
CA GLU A 222 5.27 5.83 -9.89
C GLU A 222 5.70 4.45 -9.38
N LEU A 223 6.29 4.37 -8.18
CA LEU A 223 6.65 3.15 -7.48
C LEU A 223 5.94 3.09 -6.12
N MET A 224 5.39 1.93 -5.76
CA MET A 224 4.87 1.64 -4.42
C MET A 224 5.59 0.43 -3.80
N LEU A 225 5.51 0.30 -2.48
CA LEU A 225 5.99 -0.87 -1.75
C LEU A 225 4.80 -1.72 -1.31
N ASN A 226 4.95 -3.04 -1.37
CA ASN A 226 3.98 -4.00 -0.85
C ASN A 226 4.69 -4.92 0.14
N ILE A 227 4.31 -4.84 1.42
CA ILE A 227 4.86 -5.67 2.49
C ILE A 227 3.87 -6.75 2.92
N ASN A 228 4.33 -8.00 2.96
CA ASN A 228 3.55 -9.13 3.48
C ASN A 228 4.33 -9.82 4.58
N THR A 229 3.76 -9.82 5.80
CA THR A 229 4.43 -10.34 7.00
C THR A 229 3.73 -11.60 7.51
N PRO A 230 4.45 -12.72 7.71
CA PRO A 230 3.85 -13.92 8.31
C PRO A 230 3.60 -13.76 9.80
N PRO A 231 2.61 -14.47 10.37
CA PRO A 231 2.39 -14.49 11.82
C PRO A 231 3.62 -15.04 12.59
N THR A 232 4.42 -15.85 11.91
CA THR A 232 5.67 -16.43 12.40
C THR A 232 6.90 -15.56 12.16
N TRP A 233 6.75 -14.31 11.70
CA TRP A 233 7.87 -13.43 11.32
C TRP A 233 9.04 -13.48 12.32
N ASN A 234 10.22 -13.76 11.77
CA ASN A 234 11.46 -14.01 12.51
C ASN A 234 12.33 -12.75 12.72
N GLY A 235 11.85 -11.58 12.27
CA GLY A 235 12.58 -10.31 12.34
C GLY A 235 13.37 -9.96 11.08
N GLU A 236 13.50 -10.88 10.11
CA GLU A 236 14.18 -10.62 8.84
C GLU A 236 13.23 -10.12 7.76
N PHE A 237 13.70 -9.19 6.95
CA PHE A 237 13.05 -8.79 5.71
C PHE A 237 13.65 -9.53 4.52
N GLN A 238 12.93 -9.53 3.40
CA GLN A 238 13.48 -9.93 2.12
C GLN A 238 12.89 -9.03 1.03
N THR A 239 13.77 -8.48 0.21
CA THR A 239 13.38 -7.77 -1.01
C THR A 239 12.92 -8.77 -2.08
N THR A 240 11.75 -8.54 -2.67
CA THR A 240 11.08 -9.53 -3.52
C THR A 240 10.44 -8.94 -4.78
N ARG A 241 10.04 -9.84 -5.68
CA ARG A 241 9.00 -9.64 -6.71
C ARG A 241 7.75 -10.41 -6.34
N LEU A 242 6.67 -10.19 -7.08
CA LEU A 242 5.48 -11.05 -6.99
C LEU A 242 5.84 -12.50 -7.37
N GLY A 243 5.37 -13.44 -6.54
CA GLY A 243 5.49 -14.87 -6.76
C GLY A 243 4.36 -15.45 -7.58
N MET A 244 4.19 -16.77 -7.48
CA MET A 244 3.18 -17.52 -8.22
C MET A 244 2.39 -18.44 -7.30
N ARG A 245 1.12 -18.06 -7.12
CA ARG A 245 0.06 -18.80 -6.41
C ARG A 245 -1.09 -18.99 -7.36
N TRP A 246 -1.62 -20.20 -7.44
CA TRP A 246 -2.81 -20.52 -8.22
C TRP A 246 -3.92 -21.00 -7.29
N TYR A 247 -5.10 -20.37 -7.38
CA TYR A 247 -6.31 -20.87 -6.76
C TYR A 247 -6.98 -21.86 -7.71
N ARG A 248 -7.16 -23.10 -7.27
CA ARG A 248 -7.90 -24.13 -8.00
C ARG A 248 -9.20 -24.45 -7.32
N ASP A 249 -10.17 -24.97 -8.06
CA ASP A 249 -11.45 -25.47 -7.55
C ASP A 249 -12.27 -24.46 -6.72
N ALA A 250 -12.09 -23.16 -6.98
CA ALA A 250 -12.61 -22.05 -6.17
C ALA A 250 -14.15 -21.92 -6.19
N ILE A 251 -14.89 -22.85 -6.78
CA ILE A 251 -16.34 -22.77 -6.94
C ILE A 251 -16.98 -23.94 -6.21
N SER A 252 -17.91 -23.64 -5.30
CA SER A 252 -18.81 -24.63 -4.70
C SER A 252 -20.24 -24.44 -5.20
N PHE A 253 -20.99 -25.54 -5.15
CA PHE A 253 -22.36 -25.64 -5.66
C PHE A 253 -23.33 -25.79 -4.50
N ALA A 254 -24.35 -24.94 -4.45
CA ALA A 254 -25.52 -25.20 -3.64
C ALA A 254 -26.56 -25.93 -4.50
N GLU A 255 -27.01 -27.11 -4.07
CA GLU A 255 -28.21 -27.74 -4.64
C GLU A 255 -29.41 -26.90 -4.23
N ASN A 256 -29.85 -25.96 -5.09
CA ASN A 256 -31.14 -25.31 -4.87
C ASN A 256 -32.24 -26.26 -5.32
N SER A 257 -32.92 -26.83 -4.33
CA SER A 257 -34.19 -27.52 -4.47
C SER A 257 -35.23 -26.60 -5.12
N ASP A 258 -35.96 -27.15 -6.10
CA ASP A 258 -37.25 -26.70 -6.66
C ASP A 258 -37.26 -25.98 -8.03
N ASN A 259 -36.13 -25.73 -8.71
CA ASN A 259 -36.17 -25.19 -10.08
C ASN A 259 -35.01 -25.68 -10.97
N GLU A 260 -35.32 -26.50 -11.98
CA GLU A 260 -34.34 -27.09 -12.91
C GLU A 260 -33.56 -26.07 -13.77
N ASN A 261 -33.96 -24.79 -13.74
CA ASN A 261 -33.37 -23.73 -14.56
C ASN A 261 -32.46 -22.75 -13.81
N THR A 262 -32.23 -22.89 -12.50
CA THR A 262 -31.40 -21.94 -11.73
C THR A 262 -30.42 -22.64 -10.79
N ALA A 263 -29.18 -22.15 -10.74
CA ALA A 263 -28.13 -22.64 -9.85
C ALA A 263 -27.44 -21.47 -9.13
N THR A 264 -26.98 -21.70 -7.91
CA THR A 264 -26.20 -20.73 -7.14
C THR A 264 -24.76 -21.22 -7.02
N PHE A 265 -23.83 -20.33 -7.34
CA PHE A 265 -22.39 -20.56 -7.20
C PHE A 265 -21.85 -19.74 -6.03
N THR A 266 -20.96 -20.33 -5.25
CA THR A 266 -20.17 -19.59 -4.26
C THR A 266 -18.71 -19.67 -4.66
N ILE A 267 -18.05 -18.51 -4.73
CA ILE A 267 -16.61 -18.44 -4.94
C ILE A 267 -15.96 -18.47 -3.55
N GLY A 268 -15.15 -19.48 -3.30
CA GLY A 268 -14.48 -19.71 -2.02
C GLY A 268 -13.03 -20.14 -2.22
N ALA A 269 -12.31 -20.27 -1.10
CA ALA A 269 -10.95 -20.77 -1.15
C ALA A 269 -10.94 -22.25 -1.51
N ALA A 270 -10.28 -22.58 -2.60
CA ALA A 270 -9.86 -23.94 -2.90
C ALA A 270 -8.40 -23.91 -3.36
N SER A 271 -7.79 -25.09 -3.35
CA SER A 271 -6.37 -25.31 -3.07
C SER A 271 -5.43 -24.27 -3.69
N ILE A 272 -4.44 -23.86 -2.89
CA ILE A 272 -3.41 -22.91 -3.30
C ILE A 272 -2.20 -23.70 -3.76
N ASP A 273 -1.96 -23.73 -5.07
CA ASP A 273 -0.72 -24.27 -5.62
C ASP A 273 0.33 -23.17 -5.68
N HIS A 274 1.42 -23.37 -4.94
CA HIS A 274 2.59 -22.51 -5.00
C HIS A 274 3.62 -23.05 -6.00
N THR A 275 4.15 -22.18 -6.86
CA THR A 275 5.32 -22.48 -7.70
C THR A 275 6.50 -21.63 -7.25
N PRO A 276 7.66 -22.23 -6.91
CA PRO A 276 8.84 -21.48 -6.50
C PRO A 276 9.30 -20.51 -7.58
N VAL A 277 9.60 -19.28 -7.17
CA VAL A 277 10.03 -18.21 -8.05
C VAL A 277 11.16 -17.46 -7.35
N GLU A 278 12.35 -17.42 -7.97
CA GLU A 278 13.50 -16.75 -7.38
C GLU A 278 13.16 -15.33 -6.90
N SER A 279 13.50 -15.03 -5.65
CA SER A 279 13.21 -13.77 -4.96
C SER A 279 11.71 -13.42 -4.94
N SER A 280 10.81 -14.38 -4.75
CA SER A 280 9.38 -14.12 -4.65
C SER A 280 8.89 -13.80 -3.25
N ASP A 281 7.82 -13.01 -3.18
CA ASP A 281 7.08 -12.71 -1.95
C ASP A 281 6.57 -13.98 -1.25
N CYS A 282 6.05 -14.93 -2.02
CA CYS A 282 5.54 -16.20 -1.55
C CYS A 282 6.63 -17.02 -0.86
N ASP A 283 7.81 -17.13 -1.48
CA ASP A 283 8.94 -17.88 -0.94
C ASP A 283 9.50 -17.24 0.33
N ALA A 284 9.62 -15.91 0.35
CA ALA A 284 10.08 -15.17 1.53
C ALA A 284 9.14 -15.41 2.74
N VAL A 285 7.83 -15.34 2.52
CA VAL A 285 6.84 -15.58 3.59
C VAL A 285 6.87 -17.02 4.10
N MET A 286 7.06 -18.01 3.21
CA MET A 286 7.25 -19.41 3.64
C MET A 286 8.53 -19.65 4.45
N MET A 287 9.51 -18.74 4.36
CA MET A 287 10.74 -18.75 5.15
C MET A 287 10.64 -17.87 6.41
N ASP A 288 9.42 -17.52 6.84
CA ASP A 288 9.14 -16.68 8.01
C ASP A 288 9.71 -15.25 7.91
N LYS A 289 9.98 -14.76 6.70
CA LYS A 289 10.48 -13.40 6.44
C LYS A 289 9.35 -12.49 5.99
N SER A 290 9.46 -11.20 6.34
CA SER A 290 8.56 -10.19 5.80
C SER A 290 9.03 -9.79 4.39
N SER A 291 8.19 -10.03 3.39
CA SER A 291 8.53 -9.72 1.99
C SER A 291 8.29 -8.25 1.69
N ILE A 292 9.18 -7.61 0.92
CA ILE A 292 9.04 -6.23 0.44
C ILE A 292 9.13 -6.24 -1.09
N SER A 293 7.98 -6.17 -1.74
CA SER A 293 7.90 -6.10 -3.20
C SER A 293 7.79 -4.66 -3.67
N CYS A 294 8.67 -4.25 -4.59
CA CYS A 294 8.58 -2.95 -5.28
C CYS A 294 7.70 -3.10 -6.51
N LEU A 295 6.59 -2.35 -6.59
CA LEU A 295 5.60 -2.50 -7.65
C LEU A 295 5.43 -1.17 -8.41
N PRO A 296 5.47 -1.19 -9.75
CA PRO A 296 5.13 0.00 -10.53
C PRO A 296 3.63 0.31 -10.35
N THR A 297 3.31 1.58 -10.14
CA THR A 297 1.94 2.08 -10.00
C THR A 297 1.21 2.07 -11.34
N TRP A 298 1.93 2.39 -12.42
CA TRP A 298 1.38 2.51 -13.77
C TRP A 298 1.54 1.23 -14.57
N PRO A 299 0.57 0.87 -15.42
CA PRO A 299 0.72 -0.25 -16.33
C PRO A 299 1.82 0.02 -17.35
N GLN A 300 2.46 -1.05 -17.85
CA GLN A 300 3.37 -0.90 -18.99
C GLN A 300 2.68 -0.18 -20.15
N THR A 301 3.44 0.54 -20.98
CA THR A 301 2.99 1.42 -22.07
C THR A 301 2.42 2.78 -21.66
N HIS A 302 2.11 3.00 -20.38
CA HIS A 302 1.77 4.34 -19.91
C HIS A 302 3.02 5.27 -19.91
N PRO A 303 2.90 6.57 -20.23
CA PRO A 303 4.05 7.50 -20.22
C PRO A 303 4.76 7.68 -18.86
N LEU A 304 4.12 7.26 -17.77
CA LEU A 304 4.67 7.24 -16.42
C LEU A 304 5.04 5.82 -15.93
N ALA A 305 4.97 4.82 -16.81
CA ALA A 305 5.49 3.50 -16.50
C ALA A 305 7.00 3.59 -16.24
N ILE A 306 7.48 2.88 -15.22
CA ILE A 306 8.91 2.78 -14.94
C ILE A 306 9.57 1.88 -16.00
N ASP A 307 10.83 2.16 -16.35
CA ASP A 307 11.62 1.25 -17.20
C ASP A 307 11.81 -0.10 -16.50
N ASP A 308 11.39 -1.20 -17.14
CA ASP A 308 11.49 -2.56 -16.58
C ASP A 308 12.95 -2.95 -16.21
N ARG A 309 13.94 -2.41 -16.93
CA ARG A 309 15.36 -2.65 -16.63
C ARG A 309 15.77 -1.96 -15.33
N LEU A 310 15.18 -0.80 -15.01
CA LEU A 310 15.42 -0.13 -13.73
C LEU A 310 14.82 -0.95 -12.57
N LEU A 311 13.64 -1.57 -12.78
CA LEU A 311 13.01 -2.41 -11.76
C LEU A 311 13.86 -3.63 -11.34
N THR A 312 14.82 -4.07 -12.17
CA THR A 312 15.76 -5.14 -11.77
C THR A 312 16.63 -4.75 -10.56
N TRP A 313 16.87 -3.46 -10.36
CA TRP A 313 17.59 -2.94 -9.18
C TRP A 313 16.75 -3.01 -7.92
N CYS A 314 15.41 -3.05 -8.03
CA CYS A 314 14.54 -3.29 -6.90
C CYS A 314 14.68 -4.68 -6.30
N LEU A 315 15.33 -5.65 -6.97
CA LEU A 315 15.56 -7.00 -6.45
C LEU A 315 16.91 -7.14 -5.72
N GLN A 316 17.74 -6.10 -5.73
CA GLN A 316 18.99 -6.11 -5.01
C GLN A 316 18.73 -5.76 -3.54
N SER A 317 19.19 -6.62 -2.65
CA SER A 317 19.15 -6.38 -1.21
C SER A 317 20.27 -5.44 -0.77
N GLY A 318 19.89 -4.43 0.01
CA GLY A 318 20.79 -3.56 0.76
C GLY A 318 21.03 -4.08 2.19
N GLU A 319 21.22 -3.13 3.10
CA GLU A 319 21.36 -3.43 4.53
C GLU A 319 20.08 -4.03 5.10
N GLU A 320 20.21 -5.01 6.01
CA GLU A 320 19.09 -5.75 6.61
C GLU A 320 18.09 -6.32 5.59
N ASN A 321 18.55 -6.61 4.36
CA ASN A 321 17.77 -7.16 3.26
C ASN A 321 16.63 -6.26 2.71
N TYR A 322 16.60 -4.99 3.07
CA TYR A 322 15.72 -3.99 2.44
C TYR A 322 16.10 -3.74 0.98
N PRO A 323 15.19 -3.19 0.15
CA PRO A 323 15.54 -2.75 -1.19
C PRO A 323 16.77 -1.84 -1.17
N ILE A 324 17.76 -2.09 -2.03
CA ILE A 324 19.07 -1.38 -2.01
C ILE A 324 18.94 0.14 -2.06
N TRP A 325 17.85 0.67 -2.62
CA TRP A 325 17.60 2.10 -2.76
C TRP A 325 16.96 2.75 -1.51
N LEU A 326 16.47 1.95 -0.56
CA LEU A 326 16.07 2.40 0.78
C LEU A 326 17.25 2.49 1.75
N LYS A 327 18.44 2.05 1.33
CA LYS A 327 19.67 2.22 2.11
C LYS A 327 20.01 3.70 2.24
N ILE A 328 20.37 4.17 3.43
CA ILE A 328 20.93 5.52 3.64
C ILE A 328 22.40 5.53 3.22
#